data_AF-A0A962EK95-F1
#
_entry.id   AF-A0A962EK95-F1
#
_cell.length_a   1.000
_cell.length_b   1.000
_cell.length_c   1.000
_cell.angle_alpha   90.00
_cell.angle_beta   90.00
_cell.angle_gamma   90.00
#
_symmetry.space_group_name_H-M   'P 1'
#
loop_
_entity.id
_entity.type
_entity.pdbx_description
1 polymer ?
#
loop_
_entity_poly.entity_id
_entity_poly.type
_entity_poly.pdbx_seq_one_letter_code
_entity_poly.pdbx_strand_id
1 'polypeptide(L)'
;MSAANPVLTRAEVAALANTKTIRNAYTLLTMILGLSAVTCWYAISSGATPINVWLFLAFMIGMPFAVNATRNSMAGLVLSFVYAAGLGYFLGPIVGIYLSIDPNIPVYALAATSVIFFSLS
;
A
#
# COMPACT_ATOMS: atom_id res chain seq x y z
N MET A 1 29.95 -41.00 9.95
CA MET A 1 28.57 -40.60 9.61
C MET A 1 28.68 -39.31 8.80
N SER A 2 28.70 -39.41 7.46
CA SER A 2 28.93 -38.28 6.56
C SER A 2 27.58 -37.66 6.16
N ALA A 3 27.29 -36.46 6.65
CA ALA A 3 26.11 -35.71 6.24
C ALA A 3 26.25 -35.32 4.76
N ALA A 4 25.34 -35.80 3.91
CA ALA A 4 25.25 -35.37 2.52
C ALA A 4 24.84 -33.89 2.49
N ASN A 5 25.73 -33.02 2.02
CA ASN A 5 25.42 -31.61 1.81
C ASN A 5 24.76 -31.50 0.41
N PRO A 6 23.46 -31.19 0.30
CA PRO A 6 22.79 -31.14 -0.99
C PRO A 6 23.43 -30.03 -1.84
N VAL A 7 24.08 -30.42 -2.94
CA VAL A 7 24.57 -29.48 -3.95
C VAL A 7 23.36 -28.96 -4.71
N LEU A 8 22.78 -27.86 -4.22
CA LEU A 8 21.65 -27.20 -4.87
C LEU A 8 22.05 -26.78 -6.28
N THR A 9 21.32 -27.29 -7.26
CA THR A 9 21.56 -26.98 -8.68
C THR A 9 21.31 -25.49 -8.91
N ARG A 10 22.06 -24.81 -9.79
CA ARG A 10 21.86 -23.37 -10.07
C ARG A 10 20.40 -23.00 -10.38
N ALA A 11 19.64 -23.92 -10.97
CA ALA A 11 18.21 -23.79 -11.25
C ALA A 11 17.34 -23.75 -9.97
N GLU A 12 17.64 -24.57 -8.96
CA GLU A 12 16.92 -24.60 -7.68
C GLU A 12 17.21 -23.34 -6.86
N VAL A 13 18.46 -22.88 -6.85
CA VAL A 13 18.85 -21.61 -6.21
C VAL A 13 18.17 -20.41 -6.90
N ALA A 14 18.06 -20.41 -8.23
CA ALA A 14 17.35 -19.36 -8.98
C ALA A 14 15.82 -19.38 -8.76
N ALA A 15 15.21 -20.56 -8.62
CA ALA A 15 13.79 -20.70 -8.29
C ALA A 15 13.50 -20.22 -6.85
N LEU A 16 14.35 -20.58 -5.89
CA LEU A 16 14.25 -20.12 -4.49
C LEU A 16 14.46 -18.60 -4.37
N ALA A 17 15.37 -18.01 -5.15
CA ALA A 17 15.62 -16.57 -5.15
C ALA A 17 14.43 -15.75 -5.70
N ASN A 18 13.75 -16.22 -6.76
CA ASN A 18 12.60 -15.53 -7.33
C ASN A 18 11.41 -15.47 -6.37
N THR A 19 11.10 -16.58 -5.71
CA THR A 19 9.97 -16.66 -4.76
C THR A 19 10.14 -15.72 -3.56
N LYS A 20 11.39 -15.48 -3.13
CA LYS A 20 11.71 -14.58 -2.01
C LYS A 20 11.42 -13.11 -2.32
N THR A 21 11.81 -12.62 -3.49
CA THR A 21 11.59 -11.21 -3.87
C THR A 21 10.11 -10.90 -4.07
N ILE A 22 9.36 -11.79 -4.71
CA ILE A 22 7.91 -11.65 -4.88
C ILE A 22 7.20 -11.64 -3.53
N ARG A 23 7.55 -12.56 -2.61
CA ARG A 23 7.01 -12.56 -1.24
C ARG A 23 7.35 -11.29 -0.46
N ASN A 24 8.57 -10.77 -0.60
CA ASN A 24 8.95 -9.50 0.03
C ASN A 24 8.17 -8.30 -0.56
N ALA A 25 7.94 -8.29 -1.87
CA ALA A 25 7.12 -7.26 -2.50
C ALA A 25 5.67 -7.30 -2.00
N TYR A 26 5.07 -8.49 -1.89
CA TYR A 26 3.74 -8.65 -1.29
C TYR A 26 3.72 -8.22 0.18
N THR A 27 4.76 -8.54 0.95
CA THR A 27 4.85 -8.17 2.37
C THR A 27 4.95 -6.65 2.55
N LEU A 28 5.75 -5.97 1.72
CA LEU A 28 5.81 -4.52 1.72
C LEU A 28 4.47 -3.89 1.29
N LEU A 29 3.82 -4.43 0.27
CA LEU A 29 2.53 -3.95 -0.19
C LEU A 29 1.48 -4.03 0.91
N THR A 30 1.37 -5.17 1.60
CA THR A 30 0.39 -5.35 2.68
C THR A 30 0.70 -4.45 3.88
N MET A 31 1.97 -4.22 4.21
CA MET A 31 2.36 -3.24 5.24
C MET A 31 1.93 -1.81 4.88
N ILE A 32 2.11 -1.41 3.62
CA ILE A 32 1.70 -0.08 3.14
C ILE A 32 0.17 0.06 3.14
N LEU A 33 -0.56 -0.98 2.69
CA LEU A 33 -2.03 -1.01 2.75
C LEU A 33 -2.54 -0.97 4.19
N GLY A 34 -1.92 -1.72 5.10
CA GLY A 34 -2.24 -1.73 6.52
C GLY A 34 -2.02 -0.35 7.15
N LEU A 35 -0.90 0.31 6.86
CA LEU A 35 -0.66 1.68 7.32
C LEU A 35 -1.73 2.65 6.81
N SER A 36 -2.08 2.56 5.52
CA SER A 36 -3.11 3.41 4.92
C SER A 36 -4.47 3.22 5.61
N ALA A 37 -4.86 1.98 5.88
CA ALA A 37 -6.10 1.67 6.63
C ALA A 37 -6.09 2.28 8.04
N VAL A 38 -4.97 2.19 8.77
CA VAL A 38 -4.83 2.81 10.11
C VAL A 38 -4.96 4.33 10.03
N THR A 39 -4.33 4.97 9.05
CA THR A 39 -4.42 6.44 8.89
C THR A 39 -5.80 6.91 8.45
N CYS A 40 -6.52 6.14 7.63
CA CYS A 40 -7.90 6.40 7.27
C CYS A 40 -8.82 6.30 8.49
N TRP A 41 -8.68 5.23 9.28
CA TRP A 41 -9.40 5.07 10.55
C TRP A 41 -9.12 6.23 11.51
N TYR A 42 -7.85 6.63 11.63
CA TYR A 42 -7.46 7.79 12.44
C TYR A 42 -8.14 9.08 11.94
N ALA A 43 -8.11 9.35 10.63
CA ALA A 43 -8.74 10.53 10.04
C ALA A 43 -10.26 10.58 10.30
N ILE A 44 -10.96 9.45 10.16
CA ILE A 44 -12.38 9.32 10.50
C ILE A 44 -12.61 9.62 11.99
N SER A 45 -11.81 9.03 12.89
CA SER A 45 -11.94 9.23 14.34
C SER A 45 -11.66 10.66 14.80
N SER A 46 -10.74 11.35 14.12
CA SER A 46 -10.36 12.73 14.42
C SER A 46 -11.35 13.78 13.90
N GLY A 47 -12.37 13.37 13.13
CA GLY A 47 -13.31 14.28 12.50
C GLY A 47 -12.64 15.20 11.47
N ALA A 48 -11.61 14.69 10.77
CA ALA A 48 -10.87 15.48 9.80
C ALA A 48 -11.80 16.08 8.74
N THR A 49 -11.72 17.40 8.55
CA THR A 49 -12.46 18.09 7.50
C THR A 49 -11.77 17.87 6.15
N PRO A 50 -12.50 17.81 5.02
CA PRO A 50 -11.90 17.70 3.70
C PRO A 50 -10.80 18.75 3.48
N ILE A 51 -9.59 18.29 3.14
CA ILE A 51 -8.46 19.18 2.89
C ILE A 51 -8.70 19.96 1.59
N ASN A 52 -8.22 21.20 1.54
CA ASN A 52 -8.19 22.04 0.35
C ASN A 52 -7.66 21.28 -0.89
N VAL A 53 -8.42 21.32 -1.98
CA VAL A 53 -8.12 20.59 -3.24
C VAL A 53 -6.73 20.92 -3.79
N TRP A 54 -6.27 22.16 -3.65
CA TRP A 54 -4.94 22.58 -4.10
C TRP A 54 -3.81 21.90 -3.32
N LEU A 55 -3.98 21.71 -2.00
CA LEU A 55 -3.00 21.00 -1.19
C LEU A 55 -3.00 19.50 -1.50
N PHE A 56 -4.19 18.92 -1.72
CA PHE A 56 -4.32 17.55 -2.18
C PHE A 56 -3.62 17.33 -3.53
N LEU A 57 -3.86 18.19 -4.53
CA LEU A 57 -3.19 18.11 -5.84
C LEU A 57 -1.68 18.26 -5.72
N ALA A 58 -1.21 19.24 -4.94
CA ALA A 58 0.21 19.45 -4.72
C ALA A 58 0.87 18.22 -4.07
N PHE A 59 0.19 17.58 -3.12
CA PHE A 59 0.67 16.34 -2.52
C PHE A 59 0.66 15.16 -3.50
N MET A 60 -0.47 14.93 -4.19
CA MET A 60 -0.67 13.80 -5.10
C MET A 60 0.28 13.84 -6.29
N ILE A 61 0.62 15.04 -6.78
CA ILE A 61 1.55 15.23 -7.89
C ILE A 61 2.98 15.34 -7.38
N GLY A 62 3.23 16.07 -6.29
CA GLY A 62 4.57 16.38 -5.80
C GLY A 62 5.31 15.20 -5.15
N MET A 63 4.64 14.44 -4.28
CA MET A 63 5.27 13.31 -3.58
C MET A 63 5.79 12.21 -4.51
N PRO A 64 5.09 11.80 -5.58
CA PRO A 64 5.62 10.84 -6.55
C PRO A 64 6.96 11.24 -7.17
N PHE A 65 7.19 12.53 -7.43
CA PHE A 65 8.50 12.99 -7.91
C PHE A 65 9.60 12.79 -6.86
N ALA A 66 9.30 13.06 -5.59
CA ALA A 66 10.24 12.85 -4.49
C ALA A 66 10.52 11.34 -4.26
N VAL A 67 9.50 10.49 -4.37
CA VAL A 67 9.64 9.03 -4.31
C VAL A 67 10.50 8.54 -5.47
N ASN A 68 10.24 9.02 -6.69
CA ASN A 68 11.00 8.65 -7.87
C ASN A 68 12.47 9.10 -7.78
N ALA A 69 12.73 10.29 -7.24
CA ALA A 69 14.08 10.79 -7.01
C ALA A 69 14.88 9.94 -6.01
N THR A 70 14.20 9.29 -5.05
CA THR A 70 14.83 8.49 -3.98
C THR A 70 14.61 6.98 -4.11
N ARG A 71 14.16 6.51 -5.29
CA ARG A 71 13.71 5.13 -5.56
C ARG A 71 14.68 4.00 -5.20
N ASN A 72 15.99 4.26 -5.22
CA ASN A 72 17.03 3.24 -5.00
C ASN A 72 17.60 3.26 -3.57
N SER A 73 16.92 3.95 -2.65
CA SER A 73 17.37 4.12 -1.27
C SER A 73 16.27 3.73 -0.27
N MET A 74 16.65 3.43 0.96
CA MET A 74 15.73 3.26 2.10
C MET A 74 14.83 4.49 2.28
N ALA A 75 15.33 5.68 1.90
CA ALA A 75 14.54 6.92 1.91
C ALA A 75 13.30 6.84 0.99
N GLY A 76 13.42 6.22 -0.19
CA GLY A 76 12.28 6.04 -1.11
C GLY A 76 11.23 5.09 -0.56
N LEU A 77 11.65 4.08 0.21
CA LEU A 77 10.72 3.20 0.92
C LEU A 77 9.97 3.98 2.01
N VAL A 78 10.65 4.77 2.84
CA VAL A 78 9.97 5.59 3.84
C VAL A 78 9.01 6.58 3.18
N LEU A 79 9.41 7.21 2.07
CA LEU A 79 8.57 8.13 1.31
C LEU A 79 7.31 7.46 0.74
N SER A 80 7.39 6.20 0.29
CA SER A 80 6.21 5.48 -0.19
C SER A 80 5.22 5.17 0.93
N PHE A 81 5.71 4.85 2.13
CA PHE A 81 4.86 4.73 3.32
C PHE A 81 4.20 6.07 3.69
N VAL A 82 4.95 7.18 3.67
CA VAL A 82 4.39 8.52 3.96
C VAL A 82 3.38 8.92 2.90
N TYR A 83 3.63 8.62 1.62
CA TYR A 83 2.69 8.89 0.54
C TYR A 83 1.38 8.13 0.74
N ALA A 84 1.46 6.83 1.00
CA ALA A 84 0.28 5.99 1.25
C ALA A 84 -0.49 6.37 2.52
N ALA A 85 0.22 6.76 3.59
CA ALA A 85 -0.37 7.30 4.82
C ALA A 85 -1.11 8.61 4.56
N GLY A 86 -0.50 9.52 3.80
CA GLY A 86 -1.14 10.77 3.38
C GLY A 86 -2.42 10.49 2.59
N LEU A 87 -2.37 9.59 1.60
CA LEU A 87 -3.56 9.18 0.84
C LEU A 87 -4.65 8.57 1.72
N GLY A 88 -4.30 7.74 2.70
CA GLY A 88 -5.25 7.21 3.68
C GLY A 88 -5.93 8.32 4.49
N TYR A 89 -5.16 9.32 4.91
CA TYR A 89 -5.70 10.49 5.62
C TYR A 89 -6.64 11.32 4.73
N PHE A 90 -6.29 11.57 3.47
CA PHE A 90 -7.15 12.29 2.52
C PHE A 90 -8.46 11.56 2.21
N LEU A 91 -8.43 10.22 2.18
CA LEU A 91 -9.62 9.39 1.98
C LEU A 91 -10.52 9.33 3.22
N GLY A 92 -9.98 9.53 4.42
CA GLY A 92 -10.72 9.46 5.68
C GLY A 92 -12.04 10.25 5.71
N PRO A 93 -12.04 11.57 5.41
CA PRO A 93 -13.27 12.36 5.38
C PRO A 93 -14.29 11.85 4.35
N ILE A 94 -13.82 11.41 3.19
CA ILE A 94 -14.67 10.89 2.11
C ILE A 94 -15.33 9.58 2.54
N VAL A 95 -14.53 8.65 3.06
CA VAL A 95 -15.02 7.36 3.58
C VAL A 95 -15.95 7.60 4.77
N GLY A 96 -15.63 8.53 5.66
CA GLY A 96 -16.46 8.90 6.81
C GLY A 96 -17.85 9.40 6.43
N ILE A 97 -17.97 10.18 5.34
CA ILE A 97 -19.28 10.60 4.80
C ILE A 97 -20.10 9.37 4.40
N TYR A 98 -19.54 8.45 3.62
CA TYR A 98 -20.28 7.27 3.18
C TYR A 98 -20.58 6.29 4.32
N LEU A 99 -19.67 6.18 5.29
CA LEU A 99 -19.87 5.37 6.49
C LEU A 99 -21.07 5.85 7.32
N SER A 100 -21.33 7.17 7.32
CA SER A 100 -22.46 7.77 8.02
C SER A 100 -23.81 7.54 7.32
N ILE A 101 -23.79 7.27 6.01
CA ILE A 101 -24.99 6.96 5.23
C ILE A 101 -25.33 5.47 5.37
N ASP A 102 -24.36 4.61 5.04
CA ASP A 102 -24.46 3.16 5.25
C ASP A 102 -23.04 2.59 5.42
N PRO A 103 -22.76 1.92 6.55
CA PRO A 103 -21.44 1.37 6.83
C PRO A 103 -20.98 0.31 5.82
N ASN A 104 -21.89 -0.30 5.06
CA ASN A 104 -21.55 -1.31 4.07
C ASN A 104 -21.04 -0.73 2.74
N ILE A 105 -21.32 0.54 2.43
CA ILE A 105 -20.95 1.15 1.13
C ILE A 105 -19.44 1.08 0.89
N PRO A 106 -18.55 1.50 1.82
CA PRO A 106 -17.11 1.43 1.59
C PRO A 106 -16.60 -0.02 1.45
N VAL A 107 -17.24 -0.96 2.15
CA VAL A 107 -16.91 -2.39 2.10
C VAL A 107 -17.25 -2.96 0.72
N TYR A 108 -18.44 -2.66 0.20
CA TYR A 108 -18.84 -3.11 -1.13
C TYR A 108 -18.01 -2.48 -2.24
N ALA A 109 -17.65 -1.19 -2.12
CA ALA A 109 -16.77 -0.52 -3.08
C ALA A 109 -15.38 -1.19 -3.15
N LEU A 110 -14.79 -1.51 -2.00
CA LEU A 110 -13.51 -2.21 -1.91
C LEU A 110 -13.60 -3.64 -2.46
N ALA A 111 -14.66 -4.36 -2.11
CA ALA A 111 -14.87 -5.72 -2.59
C ALA A 111 -15.04 -5.76 -4.11
N ALA A 112 -15.87 -4.88 -4.67
CA ALA A 112 -16.10 -4.79 -6.10
C ALA A 112 -14.80 -4.46 -6.85
N THR A 113 -14.00 -3.50 -6.38
CA THR A 113 -12.72 -3.16 -7.04
C THR A 113 -11.76 -4.34 -7.01
N SER A 114 -11.66 -5.05 -5.88
CA SER A 114 -10.80 -6.23 -5.76
C SER A 114 -11.21 -7.33 -6.73
N VAL A 115 -12.51 -7.60 -6.85
CA VAL A 115 -13.03 -8.62 -7.78
C VAL A 115 -12.74 -8.23 -9.23
N ILE A 116 -12.95 -6.95 -9.60
CA ILE A 116 -12.68 -6.47 -10.96
C ILE A 116 -11.19 -6.60 -11.31
N PHE A 117 -10.29 -6.13 -10.44
CA PHE A 117 -8.84 -6.23 -10.69
C PHE A 117 -8.36 -7.67 -10.78
N PHE A 118 -8.83 -8.54 -9.90
CA PHE A 118 -8.46 -9.96 -9.95
C PHE A 118 -9.01 -10.66 -11.19
N SER A 119 -10.17 -10.25 -11.70
CA SER A 119 -10.75 -10.85 -12.90
C SER A 119 -10.06 -10.43 -14.20
N LEU A 120 -9.43 -9.24 -14.23
CA LEU A 120 -8.76 -8.70 -15.42
C LEU A 120 -7.23 -8.89 -15.44
N SER A 121 -6.59 -9.26 -14.32
CA SER A 121 -5.12 -9.37 -14.18
C SER A 121 -4.60 -10.79 -14.23
#